data_AF-A0A968BRV8-F1
#
_entry.id   AF-A0A968BRV8-F1
#
_cell.length_a   1.000
_cell.length_b   1.000
_cell.length_c   1.000
_cell.angle_alpha   90.00
_cell.angle_beta   90.00
_cell.angle_gamma   90.00
#
_symmetry.space_group_name_H-M   'P 1'
#
loop_
_entity.id
_entity.type
_entity.pdbx_description
1 polymer ?
#
loop_
_entity_poly.entity_id
_entity_poly.type
_entity_poly.pdbx_seq_one_letter_code
_entity_poly.pdbx_strand_id
1 'polypeptide(L)'
;NLSVVSDFLHHALTEQQLALYDALLDSAQAIDFAGHTVVVAMATAEGYVEEISTLAHKIRDLYDPAGLFLLVDLGEYLQLVARSTTDAVDVG
;
A
#
# COMPACT_ATOMS: atom_id res chain seq x y z
N ASN A 1 2.11 -20.22 26.57
CA ASN A 1 0.83 -20.15 25.85
C ASN A 1 1.13 -20.15 24.37
N LEU A 2 0.76 -21.23 23.71
CA LEU A 2 1.12 -21.59 22.34
C LEU A 2 0.03 -21.01 21.41
N SER A 3 0.22 -19.79 20.90
CA SER A 3 -0.74 -19.21 19.92
C SER A 3 -0.15 -18.12 19.03
N VAL A 4 1.15 -18.18 18.70
CA VAL A 4 1.77 -17.28 17.69
C VAL A 4 2.32 -18.10 16.52
N VAL A 5 1.60 -19.16 16.15
CA VAL A 5 1.96 -20.05 15.02
C VAL A 5 0.87 -20.02 13.94
N SER A 6 -0.08 -19.09 13.97
CA SER A 6 -1.20 -19.07 12.99
C SER A 6 -1.13 -17.98 11.91
N ASP A 7 -0.30 -16.95 12.04
CA ASP A 7 -0.29 -15.87 11.02
C ASP A 7 0.72 -16.13 9.89
N PHE A 8 1.33 -17.32 9.89
CA PHE A 8 2.19 -17.86 8.83
C PHE A 8 1.42 -18.32 7.56
N LEU A 9 0.19 -17.86 7.38
CA LEU A 9 -0.64 -18.12 6.18
C LEU A 9 -1.07 -16.83 5.45
N HIS A 10 -0.39 -15.70 5.66
CA HIS A 10 -0.42 -14.63 4.67
C HIS A 10 0.42 -15.08 3.48
N HIS A 11 -0.18 -15.19 2.29
CA HIS A 11 0.52 -15.51 1.05
C HIS A 11 1.82 -14.71 0.96
N ALA A 12 2.96 -15.40 0.82
CA ALA A 12 4.22 -14.73 0.50
C ALA A 12 3.99 -13.93 -0.78
N LEU A 13 4.43 -12.66 -0.79
CA LEU A 13 4.35 -11.85 -2.00
C LEU A 13 5.08 -12.59 -3.13
N THR A 14 4.48 -12.61 -4.31
CA THR A 14 5.20 -13.06 -5.52
C THR A 14 6.39 -12.13 -5.77
N GLU A 15 7.38 -12.56 -6.56
CA GLU A 15 8.54 -11.72 -6.87
C GLU A 15 8.13 -10.37 -7.48
N GLN A 16 7.10 -10.36 -8.33
CA GLN A 16 6.55 -9.15 -8.95
C GLN A 16 5.87 -8.24 -7.91
N GLN A 17 5.09 -8.82 -7.00
CA GLN A 17 4.47 -8.08 -5.91
C GLN A 17 5.51 -7.50 -4.95
N LEU A 18 6.58 -8.25 -4.66
CA LEU A 18 7.67 -7.79 -3.81
C LEU A 18 8.43 -6.62 -4.45
N ALA A 19 8.78 -6.74 -5.74
CA ALA A 19 9.43 -5.65 -6.48
C ALA A 19 8.56 -4.38 -6.52
N LEU A 20 7.25 -4.53 -6.76
CA LEU A 20 6.32 -3.39 -6.73
C LEU A 20 6.19 -2.82 -5.31
N TYR A 21 6.12 -3.67 -4.28
CA TYR A 21 6.05 -3.25 -2.89
C TYR A 21 7.27 -2.41 -2.50
N ASP A 22 8.48 -2.88 -2.82
CA ASP A 22 9.72 -2.17 -2.53
C ASP A 22 9.77 -0.82 -3.28
N ALA A 23 9.38 -0.78 -4.55
CA ALA A 23 9.31 0.48 -5.32
C ALA A 23 8.29 1.49 -4.75
N LEU A 24 7.16 1.00 -4.23
CA LEU A 24 6.17 1.84 -3.54
C LEU A 24 6.69 2.34 -2.20
N LEU A 25 7.42 1.52 -1.43
CA LEU A 25 8.05 1.97 -0.19
C LEU A 25 9.12 3.03 -0.43
N ASP A 26 9.96 2.84 -1.45
CA ASP A 26 11.04 3.78 -1.80
C ASP A 26 10.49 5.14 -2.29
N SER A 27 9.32 5.15 -2.90
CA SER A 27 8.66 6.38 -3.38
C SER A 27 7.72 7.02 -2.36
N ALA A 28 7.46 6.36 -1.23
CA ALA A 28 6.47 6.80 -0.27
C ALA A 28 6.84 8.15 0.36
N GLN A 29 5.88 9.07 0.36
CA GLN A 29 5.99 10.37 0.99
C GLN A 29 4.89 10.52 2.04
N ALA A 30 5.30 10.71 3.29
CA ALA A 30 4.40 11.10 4.37
C ALA A 30 4.22 12.63 4.36
N ILE A 31 2.96 13.05 4.32
CA ILE A 31 2.56 14.45 4.28
C ILE A 31 1.68 14.71 5.49
N ASP A 32 2.15 15.60 6.37
CA ASP A 32 1.41 16.01 7.55
C ASP A 32 0.57 17.25 7.26
N PHE A 33 -0.73 17.19 7.54
CA PHE A 33 -1.62 18.34 7.50
C PHE A 33 -2.69 18.23 8.58
N ALA A 34 -3.00 19.35 9.24
CA ALA A 34 -4.00 19.42 10.30
C ALA A 34 -3.86 18.36 11.43
N GLY A 35 -2.64 17.86 11.67
CA GLY A 35 -2.39 16.81 12.68
C GLY A 35 -2.64 15.39 12.20
N HIS A 36 -2.88 15.19 10.90
CA HIS A 36 -3.05 13.89 10.27
C HIS A 36 -1.96 13.65 9.23
N THR A 37 -1.42 12.43 9.21
CA THR A 37 -0.46 12.01 8.20
C THR A 37 -1.19 11.31 7.07
N VAL A 38 -0.92 11.71 5.83
CA VAL A 38 -1.31 10.98 4.63
C VAL A 38 -0.06 10.49 3.92
N VAL A 39 -0.09 9.26 3.45
CA VAL A 39 1.00 8.70 2.64
C VAL A 39 0.59 8.65 1.19
N VAL A 40 1.47 9.15 0.32
CA VAL A 40 1.33 9.02 -1.13
C VAL A 40 2.55 8.28 -1.67
N ALA A 41 2.34 7.26 -2.48
CA ALA A 41 3.42 6.51 -3.13
C ALA A 41 3.10 6.26 -4.60
N MET A 42 4.14 6.14 -5.43
CA MET A 42 4.01 5.98 -6.87
C MET A 42 5.04 5.00 -7.41
N ALA A 43 4.60 4.05 -8.22
CA ALA A 43 5.50 3.09 -8.86
C ALA A 43 5.01 2.71 -10.25
N THR A 44 5.92 2.16 -11.05
CA THR A 44 5.61 1.54 -12.34
C THR A 44 5.83 0.04 -12.20
N ALA A 45 4.92 -0.77 -12.74
CA ALA A 45 5.10 -2.21 -12.87
C ALA A 45 4.91 -2.64 -14.33
N GLU A 46 5.79 -3.52 -14.80
CA GLU A 46 5.68 -4.08 -16.14
C GLU A 46 4.62 -5.19 -16.16
N GLY A 47 3.46 -4.87 -16.72
CA GLY A 47 2.37 -5.83 -16.91
C GLY A 47 1.43 -5.95 -15.70
N TYR A 48 0.66 -7.03 -15.69
CA TYR A 48 -0.37 -7.25 -14.67
C TYR A 48 0.24 -7.72 -13.35
N VAL A 49 0.01 -6.98 -12.27
CA VAL A 49 0.34 -7.39 -10.91
C VAL A 49 -0.96 -7.70 -10.16
N GLU A 50 -1.10 -8.94 -9.72
CA GLU A 50 -2.25 -9.36 -8.93
C GLU A 50 -2.29 -8.67 -7.57
N GLU A 51 -3.51 -8.33 -7.13
CA GLU A 51 -3.79 -7.89 -5.76
C GLU A 51 -2.98 -6.70 -5.24
N ILE A 52 -2.88 -5.60 -6.00
CA ILE A 52 -2.27 -4.33 -5.51
C ILE A 52 -2.91 -3.86 -4.18
N SER A 53 -4.17 -4.22 -3.92
CA SER A 53 -4.82 -4.00 -2.62
C SER A 53 -4.12 -4.66 -1.44
N THR A 54 -3.51 -5.83 -1.64
CA THR A 54 -2.74 -6.53 -0.61
C THR A 54 -1.47 -5.76 -0.26
N LEU A 55 -0.83 -5.15 -1.26
CA LEU A 55 0.29 -4.23 -1.05
C LEU A 55 -0.16 -2.98 -0.28
N ALA A 56 -1.30 -2.41 -0.68
CA ALA A 56 -1.88 -1.25 0.01
C ALA A 56 -2.15 -1.50 1.50
N HIS A 57 -2.67 -2.68 1.86
CA HIS A 57 -2.84 -3.05 3.27
C HIS A 57 -1.51 -3.12 4.01
N LYS A 58 -0.48 -3.74 3.43
CA LYS A 58 0.85 -3.84 4.07
C LYS A 58 1.50 -2.48 4.26
N ILE A 59 1.45 -1.60 3.26
CA ILE A 59 2.03 -0.25 3.34
C ILE A 59 1.27 0.59 4.36
N ARG A 60 -0.07 0.51 4.37
CA ARG A 60 -0.89 1.19 5.39
C ARG A 60 -0.50 0.71 6.79
N ASP A 61 -0.40 -0.59 7.03
CA ASP A 61 -0.08 -1.13 8.35
C ASP A 61 1.35 -0.76 8.80
N LEU A 62 2.27 -0.55 7.84
CA LEU A 62 3.64 -0.10 8.12
C LEU A 62 3.70 1.38 8.54
N TYR A 63 3.01 2.26 7.82
CA TYR A 63 3.06 3.71 8.05
C TYR A 63 2.00 4.22 9.03
N ASP A 64 0.93 3.45 9.25
CA ASP A 64 -0.26 3.82 10.02
C ASP A 64 -0.82 5.23 9.69
N PRO A 65 -1.02 5.59 8.41
CA PRO A 65 -1.47 6.94 8.07
C PRO A 65 -2.98 7.07 8.24
N ALA A 66 -3.47 8.30 8.41
CA ALA A 66 -4.90 8.62 8.36
C ALA A 66 -5.51 8.30 6.98
N GLY A 67 -4.71 8.44 5.90
CA GLY A 67 -5.06 8.03 4.55
C GLY A 67 -3.86 7.59 3.73
N LEU A 68 -4.06 6.65 2.80
CA LEU A 68 -3.05 6.12 1.89
C LEU A 68 -3.52 6.27 0.44
N PHE A 69 -2.65 6.80 -0.42
CA PHE A 69 -2.85 6.87 -1.86
C PHE A 69 -1.67 6.19 -2.58
N LEU A 70 -1.96 5.18 -3.38
CA LEU A 70 -0.99 4.53 -4.25
C LEU A 70 -1.36 4.76 -5.70
N LEU A 71 -0.41 5.23 -6.51
CA LEU A 71 -0.56 5.35 -7.95
C LEU A 71 0.38 4.34 -8.61
N VAL A 72 -0.17 3.36 -9.30
CA VAL A 72 0.60 2.31 -9.98
C VAL A 72 0.38 2.41 -11.47
N ASP A 73 1.42 2.78 -12.21
CA ASP A 73 1.43 2.75 -13.67
C ASP A 73 1.66 1.31 -14.14
N LEU A 74 0.67 0.73 -14.82
CA LEU A 74 0.69 -0.63 -15.35
C LEU A 74 0.94 -0.66 -16.87
N GLY A 75 1.39 0.47 -17.43
CA GLY A 75 1.68 0.65 -18.85
C GLY A 75 0.44 1.00 -19.68
N GLU A 76 -0.60 0.18 -19.65
CA GLU A 76 -1.85 0.46 -20.40
C GLU A 76 -2.77 1.44 -19.66
N TYR A 77 -2.74 1.41 -18.33
CA TYR A 77 -3.55 2.26 -17.48
C TYR A 77 -2.85 2.55 -16.15
N LEU A 78 -3.27 3.65 -15.53
CA LEU A 78 -2.85 4.03 -14.19
C LEU A 78 -3.90 3.57 -13.18
N GLN A 79 -3.50 2.77 -12.20
CA GLN A 79 -4.35 2.34 -11.12
C GLN A 79 -4.13 3.21 -9.88
N LEU A 80 -5.20 3.82 -9.38
CA LEU A 80 -5.22 4.53 -8.11
C LEU A 80 -5.87 3.65 -7.04
N VAL A 81 -5.17 3.42 -5.93
CA VAL A 81 -5.73 2.84 -4.72
C VAL A 81 -5.74 3.92 -3.63
N ALA A 82 -6.93 4.25 -3.13
CA ALA A 82 -7.09 5.14 -1.99
C ALA A 82 -7.70 4.36 -0.81
N ARG A 83 -7.17 4.57 0.40
CA ARG A 83 -7.67 3.97 1.63
C ARG A 83 -7.72 4.99 2.75
N SER A 84 -8.86 5.08 3.42
CA SER A 84 -9.00 5.74 4.72
C SER A 84 -8.71 4.74 5.84
N THR A 85 -7.87 5.13 6.80
CA THR A 85 -7.69 4.39 8.06
C THR A 85 -8.54 4.99 9.17
N THR A 86 -8.80 6.30 9.07
CA THR A 86 -9.59 7.07 10.03
C THR A 86 -10.65 7.88 9.30
N ASP A 87 -11.70 8.29 10.02
CA ASP A 87 -12.76 9.15 9.47
C ASP A 87 -12.30 10.59 9.22
N ALA A 88 -11.06 10.95 9.60
CA ALA A 88 -10.49 12.27 9.38
C ALA A 88 -10.13 12.56 7.91
N VAL A 89 -9.93 11.50 7.12
CA VAL A 89 -9.65 11.59 5.69
C VAL A 89 -10.62 10.66 4.97
N ASP A 90 -11.68 11.22 4.39
CA ASP A 90 -12.61 10.48 3.53
C ASP A 90 -12.08 10.45 2.09
N VAL A 91 -11.93 9.25 1.53
CA VAL A 91 -11.41 9.04 0.17
C VAL A 91 -12.45 8.45 -0.79
N GLY A 92 -13.72 8.32 -0.36
CA GLY A 92 -14.84 7.85 -1.19
C GLY A 92 -15.69 6.73 -0.59
#